data_AF-A2VEV5-F1
#
_entry.id   AF-A2VEV5-F1
#
_cell.length_a   1.000
_cell.length_b   1.000
_cell.length_c   1.000
_cell.angle_alpha   90.00
_cell.angle_beta   90.00
_cell.angle_gamma   90.00
#
_symmetry.space_group_name_H-M   'P 1'
#
loop_
_entity.id
_entity.type
_entity.pdbx_description
1 polymer ?
#
loop_
_entity_poly.entity_id
_entity_poly.type
_entity_poly.pdbx_seq_one_letter_code
_entity_poly.pdbx_strand_id
1 'polypeptide(L)'
;MEDLFLLIIKESTGTKHNALRQTAQIAYDKLYRQHGIHRDPSHELRSVCFTALQMALDTKRPKFITMGLNGLHRVIKDERFYIG
;
A
#
# COMPACT_ATOMS: atom_id res chain seq x y z
N MET A 1 -7.18 2.58 3.60
CA MET A 1 -6.04 1.86 2.99
C MET A 1 -4.69 2.46 3.44
N GLU A 2 -4.63 3.78 3.47
CA GLU A 2 -3.62 4.69 3.98
C GLU A 2 -3.04 4.26 5.34
N ASP A 3 -3.88 4.02 6.35
CA ASP A 3 -3.41 3.63 7.68
C ASP A 3 -2.59 2.33 7.68
N LEU A 4 -2.93 1.39 6.78
CA LEU A 4 -2.17 0.14 6.64
C LEU A 4 -0.77 0.42 6.10
N PHE A 5 -0.64 1.26 5.07
CA PHE A 5 0.67 1.65 4.56
C PHE A 5 1.47 2.44 5.59
N LEU A 6 0.80 3.32 6.35
CA LEU A 6 1.44 4.04 7.44
C LEU A 6 1.98 3.10 8.53
N LEU A 7 1.26 2.02 8.85
CA LEU A 7 1.75 0.96 9.73
C LEU A 7 2.93 0.21 9.14
N ILE A 8 2.88 -0.17 7.85
CA ILE A 8 4.01 -0.83 7.16
C ILE A 8 5.25 0.07 7.19
N ILE A 9 5.11 1.38 6.96
CA ILE A 9 6.21 2.36 6.98
C ILE A 9 6.82 2.44 8.38
N LYS A 10 5.99 2.55 9.43
CA LYS A 10 6.44 2.60 10.83
C LYS A 10 7.16 1.33 11.27
N GLU A 11 6.73 0.17 10.79
CA GLU A 11 7.28 -1.13 11.16
C GLU A 11 8.50 -1.54 10.33
N SER A 12 8.65 -0.96 9.13
CA SER A 12 9.80 -1.15 8.24
C SER A 12 11.01 -0.34 8.71
N THR A 13 11.42 -0.58 9.96
CA THR A 13 12.64 -0.02 10.53
C THR A 13 13.86 -0.86 10.12
N GLY A 14 14.96 -0.18 9.78
CA GLY A 14 16.21 -0.81 9.36
C GLY A 14 16.42 -0.88 7.84
N THR A 15 17.67 -1.05 7.43
CA THR A 15 18.11 -1.00 6.02
C THR A 15 17.53 -2.14 5.18
N LYS A 16 17.28 -3.30 5.79
CA LYS A 16 16.75 -4.51 5.13
C LYS A 16 15.36 -4.31 4.51
N HIS A 17 14.56 -3.40 5.04
CA HIS A 17 13.19 -3.15 4.58
C HIS A 17 13.01 -1.77 3.95
N ASN A 18 14.10 -1.09 3.58
CA ASN A 18 14.03 0.28 3.04
C ASN A 18 13.24 0.35 1.73
N ALA A 19 13.38 -0.64 0.84
CA ALA A 19 12.61 -0.71 -0.41
C ALA A 19 11.09 -0.84 -0.15
N LEU A 20 10.70 -1.70 0.81
CA LEU A 20 9.31 -1.84 1.24
C LEU A 20 8.80 -0.52 1.82
N ARG A 21 9.59 0.13 2.68
CA ARG A 21 9.24 1.43 3.28
C ARG A 21 9.00 2.50 2.22
N GLN A 22 9.91 2.64 1.26
CA GLN A 22 9.80 3.64 0.19
C GLN A 22 8.56 3.42 -0.66
N THR A 23 8.29 2.16 -1.04
CA THR A 23 7.13 1.87 -1.90
C THR A 23 5.82 2.03 -1.14
N ALA A 24 5.78 1.62 0.15
CA ALA A 24 4.64 1.88 1.01
C ALA A 24 4.39 3.39 1.19
N GLN A 25 5.45 4.20 1.28
CA GLN A 25 5.34 5.67 1.31
C GLN A 25 4.73 6.22 0.02
N ILE A 26 5.21 5.77 -1.14
CA ILE A 26 4.65 6.19 -2.45
C ILE A 26 3.17 5.83 -2.54
N ALA A 27 2.79 4.61 -2.14
CA ALA A 27 1.39 4.18 -2.14
C ALA A 27 0.54 5.02 -1.18
N TYR A 28 1.04 5.32 0.02
CA TYR A 28 0.39 6.21 0.99
C TYR A 28 0.18 7.61 0.41
N ASP A 29 1.22 8.24 -0.14
CA ASP A 29 1.15 9.59 -0.67
C ASP A 29 0.15 9.67 -1.84
N LYS A 30 0.13 8.66 -2.71
CA LYS A 30 -0.80 8.62 -3.85
C LYS A 30 -2.24 8.45 -3.39
N LEU A 31 -2.50 7.58 -2.42
CA LEU A 31 -3.83 7.44 -1.81
C LEU A 31 -4.27 8.70 -1.07
N TYR A 32 -3.35 9.36 -0.35
CA TYR A 32 -3.65 10.60 0.36
C TYR A 32 -4.07 11.73 -0.60
N ARG A 33 -3.46 11.81 -1.79
CA ARG A 33 -3.81 12.78 -2.84
C ARG A 33 -5.20 12.55 -3.44
N GLN A 34 -5.77 11.34 -3.32
CA GLN A 34 -7.13 11.02 -3.81
C GLN A 34 -8.24 11.77 -3.04
N HIS A 35 -7.92 12.37 -1.89
CA HIS A 35 -8.85 13.24 -1.17
C HIS A 35 -9.04 14.63 -1.82
N GLY A 36 -8.31 14.93 -2.90
CA GLY A 36 -8.45 16.16 -3.69
C GLY A 36 -9.45 16.09 -4.85
N ILE A 37 -9.55 17.19 -5.60
CA ILE A 37 -10.43 17.33 -6.78
C ILE A 37 -9.92 16.50 -7.96
N HIS A 38 -8.60 16.30 -8.07
CA HIS A 38 -7.98 15.44 -9.07
C HIS A 38 -7.72 14.05 -8.49
N ARG A 39 -8.48 13.07 -8.97
CA ARG A 39 -8.31 11.66 -8.63
C ARG A 39 -7.55 10.96 -9.76
N ASP A 40 -6.41 10.36 -9.43
CA ASP A 40 -5.74 9.44 -10.35
C ASP A 40 -6.68 8.28 -10.72
N PRO A 41 -6.54 7.73 -11.94
CA PRO A 41 -7.31 6.56 -12.36
C PRO A 41 -7.12 5.35 -11.43
N SER A 42 -8.17 4.53 -11.35
CA SER A 42 -8.22 3.31 -10.52
C SER A 42 -7.04 2.36 -10.77
N HIS A 43 -6.61 2.23 -12.03
CA HIS A 43 -5.51 1.34 -12.42
C HIS A 43 -4.14 1.82 -11.91
N GLU A 44 -3.92 3.12 -11.80
CA GLU A 44 -2.68 3.66 -11.26
C GLU A 44 -2.58 3.45 -9.76
N LEU A 45 -3.69 3.63 -9.04
CA LEU A 45 -3.78 3.32 -7.61
C LEU A 45 -3.52 1.85 -7.34
N ARG A 46 -4.14 0.96 -8.13
CA ARG A 46 -3.90 -0.49 -8.07
C ARG A 46 -2.42 -0.81 -8.26
N SER A 47 -1.78 -0.24 -9.27
CA SER A 47 -0.36 -0.50 -9.57
C SER A 47 0.53 -0.22 -8.35
N VAL A 48 0.51 0.99 -7.79
CA VAL A 48 1.38 1.34 -6.66
C VAL A 48 1.05 0.56 -5.39
N CYS A 49 -0.25 0.33 -5.12
CA CYS A 49 -0.67 -0.40 -3.92
C CYS A 49 -0.28 -1.87 -4.02
N PHE A 50 -0.47 -2.51 -5.18
CA PHE A 50 -0.11 -3.91 -5.37
C PHE A 50 1.40 -4.13 -5.32
N THR A 51 2.23 -3.22 -5.85
CA THR A 51 3.68 -3.34 -5.69
C THR A 51 4.09 -3.33 -4.21
N ALA A 52 3.54 -2.41 -3.41
CA ALA A 52 3.83 -2.34 -1.98
C ALA A 52 3.34 -3.59 -1.21
N LEU A 53 2.14 -4.09 -1.54
CA LEU A 53 1.57 -5.29 -0.92
C LEU A 53 2.32 -6.56 -1.31
N GLN A 54 2.73 -6.69 -2.58
CA GLN A 54 3.57 -7.80 -3.05
C GLN A 54 4.88 -7.85 -2.26
N MET A 55 5.58 -6.73 -2.12
CA MET A 55 6.80 -6.70 -1.34
C MET A 55 6.59 -7.00 0.15
N ALA A 56 5.43 -6.64 0.72
CA ALA A 56 5.08 -7.02 2.09
C ALA A 56 4.92 -8.54 2.24
N LEU A 57 4.30 -9.19 1.25
CA LEU A 57 4.11 -10.65 1.18
C LEU A 57 5.42 -11.40 0.91
N ASP A 58 6.31 -10.84 0.11
CA ASP A 58 7.63 -11.43 -0.19
C ASP A 58 8.60 -11.32 0.99
N THR A 59 8.25 -10.60 2.05
CA THR A 59 9.06 -10.60 3.27
C THR A 59 8.96 -11.95 4.00
N LYS A 60 10.04 -12.35 4.67
CA LYS A 60 10.03 -13.52 5.57
C LYS A 60 9.42 -13.23 6.94
N ARG A 61 8.81 -12.06 7.16
CA ARG A 61 8.27 -11.67 8.48
C ARG A 61 6.74 -11.85 8.48
N PRO A 62 6.19 -12.72 9.35
CA PRO A 62 4.75 -12.96 9.41
C PRO A 62 3.91 -11.69 9.57
N LYS A 63 4.41 -10.70 10.32
CA LYS A 63 3.72 -9.42 10.54
C LYS A 63 3.43 -8.67 9.23
N PHE A 64 4.40 -8.59 8.32
CA PHE A 64 4.22 -7.93 7.02
C PHE A 64 3.36 -8.77 6.08
N ILE A 65 3.47 -10.09 6.11
CA ILE A 65 2.60 -10.99 5.34
C ILE A 65 1.13 -10.75 5.73
N THR A 66 0.82 -10.71 7.03
CA THR A 66 -0.54 -10.42 7.54
C THR A 66 -1.03 -9.05 7.09
N MET A 67 -0.16 -8.03 7.12
CA MET A 67 -0.50 -6.70 6.61
C MET A 67 -0.78 -6.74 5.10
N GLY A 68 0.05 -7.44 4.31
CA GLY A 68 -0.13 -7.62 2.88
C GLY A 68 -1.48 -8.25 2.53
N LEU A 69 -1.84 -9.35 3.19
CA LEU A 69 -3.13 -10.02 3.01
C LEU A 69 -4.32 -9.13 3.39
N ASN A 70 -4.21 -8.39 4.50
CA ASN A 70 -5.24 -7.42 4.91
C ASN A 70 -5.39 -6.31 3.85
N GLY A 71 -4.28 -5.84 3.28
CA GLY A 71 -4.29 -4.86 2.20
C GLY A 71 -4.99 -5.36 0.95
N LEU A 72 -4.76 -6.60 0.52
CA LEU A 72 -5.47 -7.19 -0.61
C LEU A 72 -6.99 -7.25 -0.36
N HIS A 73 -7.40 -7.67 0.83
CA HIS A 73 -8.82 -7.69 1.20
C HIS A 73 -9.44 -6.28 1.23
N ARG A 74 -8.68 -5.25 1.65
CA ARG A 74 -9.13 -3.86 1.60
C ARG A 74 -9.26 -3.32 0.18
N VAL A 75 -8.34 -3.68 -0.73
CA VAL A 75 -8.41 -3.27 -2.14
C VAL A 75 -9.71 -3.74 -2.80
N ILE A 76 -10.14 -4.97 -2.51
CA ILE A 76 -11.41 -5.51 -3.05
C ILE A 76 -12.63 -4.71 -2.57
N LYS A 77 -12.56 -4.12 -1.37
CA LYS A 77 -13.67 -3.38 -0.74
C LYS A 77 -13.63 -1.89 -0.99
N ASP A 78 -12.50 -1.34 -1.44
CA ASP A 78 -12.30 0.09 -1.58
C ASP A 78 -12.62 0.51 -3.00
N GLU A 79 -13.70 1.28 -3.14
CA GLU A 79 -14.27 1.64 -4.44
C GLU A 79 -13.30 2.38 -5.35
N ARG A 80 -12.31 3.07 -4.78
CA ARG A 80 -11.30 3.81 -5.55
C ARG A 80 -10.45 2.92 -6.45
N PHE A 81 -10.40 1.61 -6.19
CA PHE A 81 -9.63 0.67 -6.98
C PHE A 81 -10.39 0.07 -8.17
N TYR A 82 -11.71 0.27 -8.26
CA TYR A 82 -12.53 -0.25 -9.37
C TYR A 82 -13.51 0.76 -9.97
N ILE A 83 -13.76 1.88 -9.30
CA ILE A 83 -14.50 3.03 -9.85
C ILE A 83 -13.46 3.98 -10.45
N GLY A 84 -13.40 4.05 -11.77
CA GLY A 84 -12.48 4.91 -12.52
C GLY A 84 -12.11 4.31 -13.85
#